data_AF-A0A2L1U7A6-F1
#
_entry.id   AF-A0A2L1U7A6-F1
#
_cell.length_a   1.000
_cell.length_b   1.000
_cell.length_c   1.000
_cell.angle_alpha   90.00
_cell.angle_beta   90.00
_cell.angle_gamma   90.00
#
_symmetry.space_group_name_H-M   'P 1'
#
loop_
_entity.id
_entity.type
_entity.pdbx_description
1 polymer ?
#
loop_
_entity_poly.entity_id
_entity_poly.type
_entity_poly.pdbx_seq_one_letter_code
_entity_poly.pdbx_strand_id
1 'polypeptide(L)' 'MYTMEIKTGKCEQCEQEKGEILHLQNQKTEYHFCANCLEKYFEGQIVFDATNYWEE' A
#
# COMPACT_ATOMS: atom_id res chain seq x y z
N MET A 1 -0.09 2.67 14.66
CA MET A 1 -1.49 2.98 14.28
C MET A 1 -1.41 3.59 12.90
N TYR A 2 -2.00 2.96 11.90
CA TYR A 2 -2.00 3.44 10.51
C TYR A 2 -3.31 4.18 10.25
N THR A 3 -3.22 5.36 9.65
CA THR A 3 -4.38 6.12 9.17
C THR A 3 -4.48 5.95 7.66
N MET A 4 -5.70 5.69 7.19
CA MET A 4 -6.00 5.47 5.79
C MET A 4 -7.08 6.44 5.35
N GLU A 5 -6.76 7.27 4.38
CA GLU A 5 -7.71 8.23 3.79
C GLU A 5 -7.73 8.08 2.27
N ILE A 6 -8.89 8.28 1.66
CA ILE A 6 -9.04 8.31 0.20
C ILE A 6 -9.19 9.76 -0.23
N LYS A 7 -8.27 10.25 -1.04
CA LYS A 7 -8.29 11.62 -1.55
C LYS A 7 -7.88 11.63 -3.03
N THR A 8 -8.28 12.67 -3.74
CA THR A 8 -7.76 12.93 -5.08
C THR A 8 -6.28 13.31 -4.97
N GLY A 9 -5.43 12.70 -5.77
CA GLY A 9 -4.00 13.00 -5.73
C GLY A 9 -3.22 12.27 -6.82
N LYS A 10 -1.89 12.40 -6.76
CA LYS A 10 -0.97 11.70 -7.66
C LYS A 10 -0.51 10.40 -7.00
N CYS A 11 -0.59 9.28 -7.71
CA CYS A 11 0.01 8.03 -7.27
C CYS A 11 1.54 8.11 -7.40
N GLU A 12 2.29 7.75 -6.36
CA GLU A 12 3.76 7.75 -6.40
C GLU A 12 4.34 6.71 -7.36
N GLN A 13 3.61 5.62 -7.63
CA GLN A 13 4.10 4.50 -8.43
C GLN A 13 3.90 4.68 -9.94
N CYS A 14 2.73 5.18 -10.35
CA CYS A 14 2.41 5.35 -11.77
C CYS A 14 2.36 6.81 -12.20
N GLU A 15 2.58 7.74 -11.27
CA GLU A 15 2.58 9.17 -11.49
C GLU A 15 1.27 9.75 -12.08
N GLN A 16 0.19 8.97 -12.05
CA GLN A 16 -1.11 9.40 -12.53
C GLN A 16 -1.90 10.10 -11.42
N GLU A 17 -2.57 11.18 -11.78
CA GLU A 17 -3.58 11.80 -10.93
C GLU A 17 -4.88 11.00 -11.00
N LYS A 18 -5.44 10.62 -9.86
CA LYS A 18 -6.71 9.90 -9.76
C LYS A 18 -7.55 10.46 -8.63
N GLY A 19 -8.87 10.33 -8.76
CA GLY A 19 -9.84 10.68 -7.71
C GLY A 19 -9.75 9.78 -6.48
N GLU A 20 -9.17 8.59 -6.63
CA GLU A 20 -9.17 7.53 -5.62
C GLU A 20 -7.72 7.11 -5.31
N ILE A 21 -6.95 8.02 -4.73
CA ILE A 21 -5.63 7.70 -4.16
C ILE A 21 -5.81 7.35 -2.68
N LEU A 22 -5.17 6.26 -2.28
CA LEU A 22 -5.11 5.76 -0.92
C LEU A 22 -3.88 6.37 -0.26
N HIS A 23 -4.12 7.22 0.73
CA HIS A 23 -3.12 7.86 1.56
C HIS A 23 -2.92 6.98 2.81
N LEU A 24 -1.81 6.26 2.85
CA LEU A 24 -1.44 5.38 3.95
C LEU A 24 -0.35 6.07 4.77
N GLN A 25 -0.73 6.55 5.95
CA GLN A 25 0.19 7.25 6.83
C GLN A 25 0.45 6.45 8.10
N ASN A 26 1.73 6.27 8.42
CA ASN A 26 2.20 5.76 9.70
C ASN A 26 3.11 6.82 10.35
N GLN A 27 3.52 6.61 11.62
CA GLN A 27 4.29 7.59 12.40
C GLN A 27 5.63 8.05 11.75
N LYS A 28 6.14 7.33 10.74
CA LYS A 28 7.42 7.61 10.08
C LYS A 28 7.33 7.76 8.57
N THR A 29 6.23 7.35 7.95
CA THR A 29 6.16 7.22 6.49
C THR A 29 4.75 7.43 6.01
N GLU A 30 4.63 8.16 4.92
CA GLU A 30 3.39 8.45 4.21
C GLU A 30 3.53 7.90 2.80
N TYR A 31 2.52 7.17 2.36
CA TYR A 31 2.49 6.50 1.07
C TYR A 31 1.22 6.86 0.31
N HIS A 32 1.35 7.13 -0.99
CA HIS A 32 0.26 7.54 -1.86
C HIS A 32 0.12 6.61 -3.07
N PHE A 33 -0.84 5.69 -3.00
CA PHE A 33 -1.03 4.70 -4.05
C PHE A 33 -2.47 4.72 -4.58
N CYS A 34 -2.63 4.58 -5.89
CA CYS A 34 -3.94 4.18 -6.42
C CYS A 34 -4.18 2.70 -6.10
N ALA A 35 -5.45 2.28 -6.05
CA ALA A 35 -5.84 0.89 -5.72
C ALA A 35 -5.03 -0.16 -6.51
N ASN A 36 -4.95 -0.02 -7.83
CA ASN A 36 -4.21 -0.95 -8.68
C ASN A 36 -2.69 -1.03 -8.37
N CYS A 37 -2.08 0.11 -8.00
CA CYS A 37 -0.66 0.14 -7.66
C CYS A 37 -0.41 -0.38 -6.25
N LEU A 38 -1.35 -0.13 -5.33
CA LEU A 38 -1.32 -0.66 -3.98
C LEU A 38 -1.38 -2.18 -4.01
N GLU A 39 -2.33 -2.76 -4.75
CA GLU A 39 -2.45 -4.21 -4.89
C GLU A 39 -1.16 -4.84 -5.38
N LYS A 40 -0.52 -4.28 -6.42
CA LYS A 40 0.78 -4.78 -6.92
C LYS A 40 1.92 -4.63 -5.92
N TYR A 41 1.94 -3.54 -5.16
CA TYR A 41 2.96 -3.30 -4.14
C TYR A 41 2.84 -4.33 -3.00
N PHE A 42 1.62 -4.61 -2.56
CA PHE A 42 1.35 -5.62 -1.53
C PHE A 42 1.48 -7.05 -2.07
N GLU A 43 1.12 -7.33 -3.33
CA GLU A 43 1.32 -8.65 -3.95
C GLU A 43 2.81 -9.06 -3.94
N GLY A 44 3.72 -8.09 -4.11
CA GLY A 44 5.16 -8.32 -3.99
C GLY A 44 5.70 -8.35 -2.55
N GLN A 45 4.99 -7.78 -1.57
CA GLN A 45 5.40 -7.77 -0.16
C GLN A 45 4.79 -8.89 0.67
N ILE A 46 3.62 -9.42 0.26
CA ILE A 46 3.07 -10.66 0.78
C ILE A 46 3.83 -11.80 0.09
N VAL A 47 5.13 -11.90 0.38
CA VAL A 47 5.76 -13.22 0.38
C VAL A 47 5.14 -13.91 1.58
N PHE A 48 4.09 -14.70 1.35
CA PHE A 48 3.70 -15.74 2.29
C PHE A 48 4.92 -16.66 2.40
N ASP A 49 5.81 -16.35 3.33
CA ASP A 49 6.88 -17.23 3.76
C ASP A 49 6.19 -18.40 4.46
N ALA A 50 5.75 -19.38 3.66
CA ALA A 50 5.08 -20.60 4.12
C ALA A 50 5.99 -21.48 5.01
N THR A 51 7.20 -20.99 5.32
CA THR A 51 8.21 -21.63 6.16
C THR A 51 8.12 -21.24 7.65
N ASN A 52 7.21 -20.35 8.07
CA ASN A 52 7.09 -19.92 9.48
C ASN A 52 5.76 -20.28 10.19
N TYR A 53 4.96 -21.21 9.67
CA TYR A 53 3.75 -21.71 10.36
C TYR A 53 3.76 -23.22 10.64
N TRP A 54 4.91 -23.74 11.07
CA TRP A 54 4.98 -24.99 11.82
C TRP A 54 5.82 -24.73 13.08
N GLU A 55 5.20 -24.14 14.10
CA GLU A 55 5.65 -24.39 15.47
C GLU A 55 5.35 -25.87 15.74
N GLU A 56 6.39 -26.70 15.74
CA GLU A 56 6.38 -28.08 16.26
C GLU A 56 6.21 -28.09 17.79
#